data_AF-A0A6N7C6F0-F1
#
_entry.id   AF-A0A6N7C6F0-F1
#
_cell.length_a   1.000
_cell.length_b   1.000
_cell.length_c   1.000
_cell.angle_alpha   90.00
_cell.angle_beta   90.00
_cell.angle_gamma   90.00
#
_symmetry.space_group_name_H-M   'P 1'
#
loop_
_entity.id
_entity.type
_entity.pdbx_description
1 polymer ?
#
loop_
_entity_poly.entity_id
_entity_poly.type
_entity_poly.pdbx_seq_one_letter_code
_entity_poly.pdbx_strand_id
1 'polypeptide(L)' 'MAPGDTVMLHPQGVSKFKILSIDEDGHALIESLLASPGTYPFSVQTKFLVPADS' A
#
# COMPACT_ATOMS: atom_id res chain seq x y z
N MET A 1 -9.20 -5.05 1.51
CA MET A 1 -7.75 -5.04 1.23
C MET A 1 -7.41 -6.26 0.42
N ALA A 2 -7.29 -6.05 -0.88
CA ALA A 2 -6.92 -7.02 -1.90
C ALA A 2 -5.99 -6.32 -2.91
N PRO A 3 -5.27 -7.08 -3.75
CA PRO A 3 -4.53 -6.50 -4.87
C PRO A 3 -5.43 -5.57 -5.70
N GLY A 4 -4.93 -4.37 -5.99
CA GLY A 4 -5.68 -3.30 -6.66
C GLY A 4 -6.25 -2.23 -5.73
N ASP A 5 -6.44 -2.53 -4.45
CA ASP A 5 -6.94 -1.55 -3.47
C ASP A 5 -5.91 -0.43 -3.24
N THR A 6 -6.42 0.76 -2.96
CA THR A 6 -5.61 1.90 -2.51
C THR A 6 -5.61 1.96 -1.00
N VAL A 7 -4.42 2.08 -0.41
CA VAL A 7 -4.18 2.06 1.03
C VAL A 7 -3.25 3.18 1.46
N MET A 8 -3.22 3.44 2.76
CA MET A 8 -2.29 4.36 3.42
C MET A 8 -1.56 3.60 4.54
N LEU A 9 -0.39 4.07 4.92
CA LEU A 9 0.40 3.48 6.02
C LEU A 9 -0.13 3.88 7.42
N HIS A 10 -0.95 4.91 7.51
CA HIS A 10 -1.57 5.37 8.75
C HIS A 10 -2.86 6.14 8.45
N PRO A 11 -3.82 6.23 9.40
CA PRO A 11 -5.10 6.92 9.20
C PRO A 11 -4.98 8.40 8.82
N GLN A 12 -3.90 9.06 9.27
CA GLN A 12 -3.61 10.47 8.94
C GLN A 12 -2.64 10.60 7.75
N GLY A 13 -2.45 9.52 6.99
CA GLY A 13 -1.51 9.45 5.88
C GLY A 13 -2.01 10.24 4.70
N VAL A 14 -1.15 11.07 4.14
CA VAL A 14 -1.42 11.75 2.85
C VAL A 14 -0.91 10.91 1.68
N SER A 15 0.08 10.06 1.92
CA SER A 15 0.64 9.17 0.91
C SER A 15 -0.28 7.98 0.66
N LYS A 16 -0.77 7.89 -0.58
CA LYS A 16 -1.59 6.76 -1.06
C LYS A 16 -0.72 5.77 -1.82
N PHE A 17 -0.95 4.49 -1.56
CA PHE A 17 -0.24 3.38 -2.18
C PHE A 17 -1.23 2.40 -2.78
N LYS A 18 -0.84 1.70 -3.83
CA LYS A 18 -1.62 0.63 -4.44
C LYS A 18 -1.05 -0.72 -4.03
N ILE A 19 -1.92 -1.64 -3.63
CA ILE A 19 -1.52 -3.03 -3.38
C ILE A 19 -1.29 -3.72 -4.72
N LEU A 20 -0.09 -4.24 -4.95
CA LEU A 20 0.26 -5.04 -6.13
C LEU A 20 -0.01 -6.52 -5.90
N SER A 21 0.36 -7.04 -4.74
CA SER A 21 0.14 -8.43 -4.33
C SER A 21 0.10 -8.53 -2.81
N ILE A 22 -0.45 -9.64 -2.31
CA ILE A 22 -0.41 -10.01 -0.89
C ILE A 22 0.06 -11.47 -0.84
N ASP A 23 1.07 -11.75 -0.02
CA ASP A 23 1.57 -13.11 0.18
C ASP A 23 0.81 -13.86 1.28
N GLU A 24 1.13 -15.15 1.43
CA GLU A 24 0.49 -16.05 2.40
C GLU A 24 0.78 -15.66 3.86
N ASP A 25 1.88 -14.93 4.10
CA ASP A 25 2.28 -14.42 5.42
C ASP A 25 1.56 -13.09 5.77
N GLY A 26 0.71 -12.58 4.87
CA GLY A 26 -0.07 -11.36 5.08
C GLY A 26 0.74 -10.08 4.89
N HIS A 27 1.85 -10.15 4.15
CA HIS A 27 2.59 -9.00 3.67
C HIS A 27 2.05 -8.55 2.32
N ALA A 28 1.76 -7.26 2.21
CA ALA A 28 1.34 -6.62 0.98
C ALA A 28 2.56 -5.94 0.33
N LEU A 29 2.78 -6.22 -0.95
CA LEU A 29 3.69 -5.44 -1.79
C LEU A 29 2.93 -4.22 -2.30
N ILE A 30 3.36 -3.03 -1.89
CA ILE A 30 2.68 -1.77 -2.20
C ILE A 30 3.58 -0.85 -3.02
N GLU A 31 2.97 -0.07 -3.91
CA GLU A 31 3.65 0.94 -4.73
C GLU A 31 3.02 2.31 -4.54
N SER A 32 3.82 3.37 -4.49
CA SER A 32 3.32 4.74 -4.34
C SER A 32 2.54 5.15 -5.58
N LEU A 33 1.34 5.73 -5.38
CA LEU A 33 0.57 6.36 -6.46
C LEU A 33 1.14 7.72 -6.87
N LEU A 34 1.98 8.34 -6.03
CA LEU A 34 2.69 9.55 -6.38
C LEU A 34 3.86 9.19 -7.31
N ALA A 35 3.83 9.70 -8.54
CA ALA A 35 4.93 9.55 -9.48
C ALA A 35 6.15 10.32 -8.98
N SER A 36 7.11 9.60 -8.40
CA SER A 36 8.42 10.12 -8.01
C SER A 36 9.52 9.33 -8.73
N PRO A 37 10.60 9.98 -9.20
CA PRO A 37 11.75 9.25 -9.70
C PRO A 37 12.29 8.31 -8.61
N GLY A 38 12.48 7.04 -8.96
CA GLY A 38 12.92 6.00 -8.01
C GLY A 38 11.82 5.39 -7.14
N THR A 39 10.56 5.41 -7.58
CA THR A 39 9.48 4.70 -6.89
C THR A 39 9.70 3.19 -7.06
N TYR A 40 10.02 2.50 -5.97
CA TYR A 40 10.11 1.04 -5.93
C TYR A 40 9.01 0.48 -5.03
N PRO A 41 8.37 -0.63 -5.44
CA PRO A 41 7.46 -1.34 -4.57
C PRO A 41 8.19 -1.82 -3.30
N PHE A 42 7.52 -1.76 -2.16
CA PHE A 42 8.05 -2.29 -0.91
C PHE A 42 7.00 -3.11 -0.17
N SER A 43 7.49 -4.08 0.61
CA SER A 43 6.64 -5.02 1.36
C SER A 43 6.35 -4.48 2.77
N VAL A 44 5.09 -4.56 3.19
CA VAL A 44 4.64 -4.16 4.53
C VAL A 44 3.53 -5.09 5.01
N GLN A 45 3.45 -5.36 6.33
CA GLN A 45 2.35 -6.15 6.86
C GLN A 45 1.01 -5.43 6.69
N THR A 46 0.02 -6.17 6.21
CA THR A 46 -1.35 -5.69 5.99
C THR A 46 -2.00 -5.09 7.24
N LYS A 47 -1.60 -5.51 8.45
CA LYS A 47 -2.10 -4.95 9.71
C LYS A 47 -1.75 -3.47 9.93
N PHE A 48 -0.72 -2.97 9.26
CA PHE A 48 -0.33 -1.55 9.31
C PHE A 48 -0.98 -0.73 8.20
N LEU A 49 -1.63 -1.39 7.24
CA LEU A 49 -2.32 -0.72 6.15
C LEU A 49 -3.72 -0.35 6.57
N VAL A 50 -4.12 0.85 6.19
CA VAL A 50 -5.50 1.31 6.30
C VAL A 50 -6.05 1.58 4.90
N PRO A 51 -7.31 1.25 4.61
CA PRO A 51 -7.95 1.66 3.36
C PRO A 51 -7.81 3.17 3.16
N ALA A 52 -7.41 3.60 1.97
CA ALA A 52 -7.55 5.00 1.60
C ALA A 52 -9.02 5.21 1.24
N ASP A 53 -9.79 5.87 2.11
CA ASP A 53 -11.16 6.27 1.77
C ASP A 53 -11.14 7.09 0.47
N SER A 54 -12.12 6.81 -0.38
CA SER A 54 -12.29 7.41 -1.71
C SER A 54 -12.47 8.92 -1.65
#